data_AF-A0A9W3ZYB3-F1
#
_entry.id   AF-A0A9W3ZYB3-F1
#
_cell.length_a   1.000
_cell.length_b   1.000
_cell.length_c   1.000
_cell.angle_alpha   90.00
_cell.angle_beta   90.00
_cell.angle_gamma   90.00
#
_symmetry.space_group_name_H-M   'P 1'
#
loop_
_entity.id
_entity.type
_entity.pdbx_description
1 polymer ?
#
loop_
_entity_poly.entity_id
_entity_poly.type
_entity_poly.pdbx_seq_one_letter_code
_entity_poly.pdbx_strand_id
1 'polypeptide(L)'
;MTNQLPKISEAELEIMKVLWSSSPQTANEIIEELEDAMDWKPKTIRTLINRLVQKEAVSYHQDKGRMYAYYPLVSQHNYLQVETKSLLKRFCGAAFKPLLVNFLKEEKLSSEDINELKRILDEKTEENKRKDR
;
A
#
# COMPACT_ATOMS: atom_id res chain seq x y z
N MET A 1 -16.44 14.54 7.63
CA MET A 1 -16.28 14.12 6.23
C MET A 1 -15.58 12.77 6.25
N THR A 2 -16.19 11.74 5.69
CA THR A 2 -15.62 10.38 5.69
C THR A 2 -14.45 10.34 4.71
N ASN A 3 -13.22 10.46 5.22
CA ASN A 3 -11.99 10.38 4.43
C ASN A 3 -11.78 8.92 3.99
N GLN A 4 -12.55 8.48 2.98
CA GLN A 4 -12.34 7.18 2.35
C GLN A 4 -11.14 7.31 1.42
N LEU A 5 -10.14 6.45 1.62
CA LEU A 5 -8.99 6.39 0.72
C LEU A 5 -9.45 6.06 -0.71
N PRO A 6 -8.77 6.63 -1.73
CA PRO A 6 -9.07 6.33 -3.12
C PRO A 6 -8.85 4.84 -3.42
N LYS A 7 -9.77 4.26 -4.20
CA LYS A 7 -9.66 2.87 -4.66
C LYS A 7 -8.57 2.76 -5.71
N ILE A 8 -7.43 2.17 -5.33
CA ILE A 8 -6.29 1.90 -6.20
C ILE A 8 -6.42 0.45 -6.69
N SER A 9 -6.45 0.25 -8.00
CA SER A 9 -6.43 -1.09 -8.62
C SER A 9 -5.03 -1.69 -8.59
N GLU A 10 -4.91 -3.00 -8.82
CA GLU A 10 -3.60 -3.68 -8.85
C GLU A 10 -2.63 -3.03 -9.85
N ALA A 11 -3.09 -2.69 -11.06
CA ALA A 11 -2.24 -2.02 -12.04
C ALA A 11 -1.82 -0.60 -11.61
N GLU A 12 -2.69 0.13 -10.92
CA GLU A 12 -2.36 1.46 -10.40
C GLU A 12 -1.44 1.37 -9.16
N LEU A 13 -1.52 0.27 -8.40
CA LEU A 13 -0.68 0.03 -7.24
C LEU A 13 0.80 -0.06 -7.62
N GLU A 14 1.12 -0.61 -8.78
CA GLU A 14 2.50 -0.67 -9.27
C GLU A 14 3.09 0.73 -9.48
N ILE A 15 2.30 1.68 -9.98
CA ILE A 15 2.71 3.09 -10.08
C ILE A 15 2.86 3.72 -8.70
N MET A 16 1.96 3.40 -7.76
CA MET A 16 2.07 3.89 -6.39
C MET A 16 3.32 3.37 -5.69
N LYS A 17 3.73 2.12 -5.91
CA LYS A 17 4.97 1.54 -5.36
C LYS A 17 6.21 2.32 -5.82
N VAL A 18 6.28 2.64 -7.12
CA VAL A 18 7.32 3.49 -7.69
C VAL A 18 7.35 4.85 -6.99
N LEU A 19 6.21 5.54 -6.93
CA LEU A 19 6.10 6.86 -6.30
C LEU A 19 6.33 6.86 -4.77
N TRP A 20 6.03 5.78 -4.07
CA TRP A 20 6.36 5.62 -2.66
C TRP A 20 7.84 5.35 -2.42
N SER A 21 8.51 4.67 -3.35
CA SER A 21 9.94 4.42 -3.27
C SER A 21 10.76 5.67 -3.61
N SER A 22 10.31 6.43 -4.61
CA SER A 22 10.98 7.64 -5.06
C SER A 22 9.94 8.64 -5.59
N SER A 23 9.87 9.81 -4.96
CA SER A 23 9.04 10.92 -5.45
C SER A 23 9.69 12.27 -5.13
N PRO A 24 9.39 13.32 -5.92
CA PRO A 24 8.52 13.33 -7.11
C PRO A 24 9.19 12.72 -8.35
N GLN A 25 8.39 12.20 -9.29
CA GLN A 25 8.88 11.64 -10.56
C GLN A 25 8.03 12.03 -11.75
N THR A 26 8.66 12.24 -12.90
CA THR A 26 8.00 12.48 -14.18
C THR A 26 7.38 11.20 -14.74
N ALA A 27 6.44 11.37 -15.67
CA ALA A 27 5.83 10.21 -16.33
C ALA A 27 6.86 9.34 -17.08
N ASN A 28 7.96 9.92 -17.58
CA ASN A 28 8.98 9.17 -18.30
C ASN A 28 9.85 8.35 -17.33
N GLU A 29 10.24 8.91 -16.18
CA GLU A 29 10.98 8.15 -15.15
C GLU A 29 10.14 6.97 -14.63
N ILE A 30 8.84 7.17 -14.41
CA ILE A 30 7.93 6.08 -14.03
C ILE A 30 7.82 5.02 -15.13
N ILE A 31 7.86 5.43 -16.41
CA ILE A 31 7.86 4.47 -17.54
C ILE A 31 9.14 3.64 -17.54
N GLU A 32 10.29 4.28 -17.39
CA GLU A 32 11.61 3.62 -17.36
C GLU A 32 11.71 2.61 -16.21
N GLU A 33 11.24 2.96 -15.01
CA GLU A 33 11.25 2.03 -13.87
C GLU A 33 10.33 0.81 -14.05
N LEU A 34 9.25 0.96 -14.81
CA LEU A 34 8.27 -0.11 -15.04
C LEU A 34 8.52 -0.89 -16.33
N GLU A 35 9.39 -0.41 -17.22
CA GLU A 35 9.65 -1.03 -18.53
C GLU A 35 10.25 -2.44 -18.39
N ASP A 36 11.13 -2.64 -17.41
CA ASP A 36 11.75 -3.95 -17.14
C ASP A 36 10.85 -4.89 -16.32
N ALA A 37 9.91 -4.34 -15.56
CA ALA A 37 9.05 -5.12 -14.66
C ALA A 37 7.72 -5.53 -15.29
N MET A 38 7.24 -4.78 -16.30
CA MET A 38 5.88 -4.87 -16.84
C MET A 38 5.86 -4.67 -18.36
N ASP A 39 5.11 -5.50 -19.10
CA ASP A 39 4.92 -5.38 -20.56
C ASP A 39 3.97 -4.23 -20.98
N TRP A 40 3.89 -3.15 -20.21
CA TRP A 40 2.96 -2.06 -20.49
C TRP A 40 3.56 -1.03 -21.44
N LYS A 41 2.82 -0.73 -22.51
CA LYS A 41 3.17 0.40 -23.38
C LYS A 41 3.14 1.72 -22.60
N PRO A 42 4.00 2.70 -22.92
CA PRO A 42 4.03 4.03 -22.28
C PRO A 42 2.67 4.73 -22.17
N LYS A 43 1.79 4.55 -23.16
CA LYS A 43 0.43 5.11 -23.16
C LYS A 43 -0.44 4.55 -22.02
N THR A 44 -0.27 3.27 -21.69
CA THR A 44 -0.99 2.61 -20.58
C THR A 44 -0.56 3.22 -19.26
N ILE A 45 0.74 3.35 -19.02
CA ILE A 45 1.29 3.95 -17.79
C ILE A 45 0.77 5.38 -17.61
N ARG A 46 0.83 6.21 -18.66
CA ARG A 46 0.25 7.57 -18.62
C ARG A 46 -1.24 7.59 -18.33
N THR A 47 -1.99 6.60 -18.83
CA THR A 47 -3.43 6.47 -18.53
C THR A 47 -3.66 6.12 -17.06
N LEU A 48 -2.86 5.23 -16.50
CA LEU A 48 -2.93 4.85 -15.08
C LEU A 48 -2.53 6.00 -14.15
N ILE A 49 -1.48 6.77 -14.49
CA ILE A 49 -1.11 8.01 -13.77
C ILE A 49 -2.29 8.99 -13.76
N ASN A 50 -2.91 9.24 -14.91
CA ASN A 50 -4.06 10.15 -14.99
C ASN A 50 -5.26 9.66 -14.15
N ARG A 51 -5.51 8.35 -14.10
CA ARG A 51 -6.56 7.79 -13.24
C ARG A 51 -6.25 7.99 -11.77
N LEU A 52 -5.00 7.80 -11.35
CA LEU A 52 -4.55 8.07 -9.97
C LEU A 52 -4.72 9.55 -9.59
N VAL A 53 -4.45 10.46 -10.53
CA VAL A 53 -4.70 11.90 -10.36
C VAL A 53 -6.20 12.20 -10.23
N GLN A 54 -7.04 11.63 -11.10
CA GLN A 54 -8.50 11.78 -11.03
C GLN A 54 -9.08 11.23 -9.71
N LYS A 55 -8.43 10.24 -9.11
CA LYS A 55 -8.79 9.66 -7.81
C LYS A 55 -8.22 10.45 -6.64
N GLU A 56 -7.45 11.53 -6.87
CA GLU A 56 -6.77 12.27 -5.82
C GLU A 56 -5.79 11.41 -4.99
N ALA A 57 -5.31 10.30 -5.57
CA ALA A 57 -4.28 9.45 -4.97
C ALA A 57 -2.87 9.99 -5.22
N VAL A 58 -2.71 10.70 -6.34
CA VAL A 58 -1.47 11.31 -6.82
C VAL A 58 -1.79 12.75 -7.21
N SER A 59 -0.86 13.66 -6.93
CA SER A 59 -0.89 15.02 -7.45
C SER A 59 0.36 15.25 -8.30
N TYR A 60 0.41 16.37 -8.98
CA TYR A 60 1.57 16.78 -9.75
C TYR A 60 1.85 18.26 -9.54
N HIS A 61 3.11 18.64 -9.73
CA HIS A 61 3.50 20.03 -9.89
C HIS A 61 4.29 20.18 -11.19
N GLN A 62 4.37 21.43 -11.65
CA GLN A 62 5.19 21.74 -12.82
C GLN A 62 6.64 21.82 -12.36
N ASP A 63 7.47 20.93 -12.89
CA ASP A 63 8.92 20.98 -12.72
C ASP A 63 9.55 21.82 -13.85
N LYS A 64 10.87 22.05 -13.79
CA LYS A 64 11.64 22.87 -14.72
C LYS A 64 11.18 22.69 -16.18
N GLY A 65 10.56 23.73 -16.74
CA GLY A 65 10.01 23.72 -18.09
C GLY A 65 8.54 23.31 -18.17
N ARG A 66 8.20 22.42 -19.10
CA ARG A 66 6.82 21.92 -19.36
C ARG A 66 6.62 20.48 -18.89
N MET A 67 7.48 19.98 -18.00
CA MET A 67 7.36 18.62 -17.48
C MET A 67 6.60 18.63 -16.16
N TYR A 68 5.73 17.64 -15.99
CA TYR A 68 4.99 17.42 -14.75
C TYR A 68 5.66 16.32 -13.95
N ALA A 69 5.91 16.61 -12.67
CA ALA A 69 6.43 15.65 -11.71
C ALA A 69 5.32 15.27 -10.73
N TYR A 70 5.06 13.98 -10.60
CA TYR A 70 3.98 13.36 -9.85
C TYR A 70 4.48 12.93 -8.46
N TYR A 71 3.60 13.03 -7.47
CA TYR A 71 3.89 12.64 -6.09
C TYR A 71 2.63 12.10 -5.40
N PRO A 72 2.78 11.14 -4.46
CA PRO A 72 1.63 10.51 -3.83
C PRO A 72 0.98 11.45 -2.79
N LEU A 73 -0.35 11.48 -2.77
CA LEU A 73 -1.14 12.13 -1.71
C LEU A 73 -1.53 11.16 -0.59
N VAL A 74 -1.43 9.86 -0.87
CA VAL A 74 -1.69 8.78 0.08
C VAL A 74 -0.36 8.16 0.48
N SER A 75 -0.09 8.02 1.77
CA SER A 75 1.10 7.30 2.24
C SER A 75 0.93 5.78 2.11
N GLN A 76 2.03 5.07 1.81
CA GLN A 76 2.04 3.61 1.71
C GLN A 76 1.51 2.95 3.00
N HIS A 77 1.93 3.47 4.16
CA HIS A 77 1.49 2.96 5.44
C HIS A 77 -0.03 3.07 5.63
N ASN A 78 -0.62 4.24 5.34
CA ASN A 78 -2.06 4.44 5.47
C ASN A 78 -2.84 3.58 4.49
N TYR A 79 -2.35 3.45 3.25
CA TYR A 79 -2.94 2.56 2.25
C TYR A 79 -2.98 1.10 2.75
N LEU A 80 -1.84 0.58 3.18
CA LEU A 80 -1.72 -0.79 3.67
C LEU A 80 -2.59 -1.05 4.90
N GLN A 81 -2.66 -0.12 5.86
CA GLN A 81 -3.52 -0.27 7.03
C GLN A 81 -5.01 -0.42 6.66
N VAL A 82 -5.49 0.41 5.74
CA VAL A 82 -6.90 0.39 5.33
C VAL A 82 -7.21 -0.82 4.46
N GLU A 83 -6.32 -1.16 3.53
CA GLU A 83 -6.49 -2.33 2.68
C GLU A 83 -6.47 -3.63 3.52
N THR A 84 -5.56 -3.72 4.49
CA THR A 84 -5.51 -4.84 5.44
C THR A 84 -6.81 -4.93 6.24
N LYS A 85 -7.33 -3.82 6.79
CA LYS A 85 -8.62 -3.81 7.49
C LYS A 85 -9.78 -4.23 6.58
N SER A 86 -9.79 -3.79 5.33
CA SER A 86 -10.81 -4.14 4.34
C SER A 86 -10.77 -5.62 3.98
N LEU A 87 -9.56 -6.14 3.69
CA LEU A 87 -9.29 -7.55 3.44
C LEU A 87 -9.76 -8.38 4.63
N LEU A 88 -9.31 -8.04 5.84
CA LEU A 88 -9.71 -8.74 7.07
C LEU A 88 -11.22 -8.68 7.27
N LYS A 89 -11.87 -7.53 7.06
CA LYS A 89 -13.33 -7.41 7.17
C LYS A 89 -14.07 -8.32 6.17
N ARG A 90 -13.55 -8.50 4.96
CA ARG A 90 -14.11 -9.46 3.97
C ARG A 90 -13.91 -10.91 4.42
N PHE A 91 -12.85 -11.21 5.14
CA PHE A 91 -12.59 -12.51 5.75
C PHE A 91 -13.21 -12.66 7.17
N CYS A 92 -13.79 -11.62 7.75
CA CYS A 92 -14.13 -11.59 9.17
C CYS A 92 -15.38 -12.44 9.49
N GLY A 93 -15.07 -13.53 10.19
CA GLY A 93 -15.91 -14.54 10.80
C GLY A 93 -14.96 -15.57 11.45
N ALA A 94 -15.34 -16.85 11.50
CA ALA A 94 -14.53 -17.93 12.07
C ALA A 94 -13.19 -18.22 11.35
N ALA A 95 -12.94 -17.63 10.17
CA ALA A 95 -11.79 -17.94 9.32
C ALA A 95 -10.53 -17.10 9.57
N PHE A 96 -10.60 -16.01 10.36
CA PHE A 96 -9.43 -15.13 10.58
C PHE A 96 -8.28 -15.85 11.29
N LYS A 97 -8.57 -16.55 12.39
CA LYS A 97 -7.55 -17.29 13.15
C LYS A 97 -6.90 -18.39 12.30
N PRO A 98 -7.64 -19.26 11.58
CA PRO A 98 -7.06 -20.21 10.65
C PRO A 98 -6.17 -19.57 9.56
N LEU A 99 -6.61 -18.46 8.95
CA LEU A 99 -5.83 -17.75 7.92
C LEU A 99 -4.49 -17.25 8.47
N LEU A 100 -4.52 -16.57 9.63
CA LEU A 100 -3.32 -16.04 10.27
C LEU A 100 -2.35 -17.16 10.65
N VAL A 101 -2.87 -18.28 11.17
CA VAL A 101 -2.04 -19.46 11.49
C VAL A 101 -1.41 -20.06 10.25
N ASN A 102 -2.13 -20.16 9.12
CA ASN A 102 -1.55 -20.69 7.89
C ASN A 102 -0.47 -19.77 7.34
N PHE A 103 -0.72 -18.47 7.31
CA PHE A 103 0.24 -17.47 6.87
C PHE A 103 1.55 -17.52 7.68
N LEU A 104 1.45 -17.55 9.02
CA LEU A 104 2.63 -17.63 9.90
C LEU A 104 3.39 -18.97 9.79
N LYS A 105 2.75 -20.04 9.31
CA LYS A 105 3.40 -21.35 9.09
C LYS A 105 4.14 -21.41 7.77
N GLU A 106 3.60 -20.76 6.73
CA GLU A 106 4.17 -20.76 5.38
C GLU A 106 5.26 -19.69 5.22
N GLU A 107 5.15 -18.57 5.93
CA GLU A 107 6.13 -17.49 5.81
C GLU A 107 7.45 -17.75 6.55
N LYS A 108 8.54 -17.30 5.92
CA LYS A 108 9.87 -17.32 6.52
C LYS A 108 10.10 -16.03 7.29
N LEU A 109 9.76 -16.05 8.58
CA LEU A 109 10.00 -14.92 9.48
C LEU A 109 11.42 -14.94 10.05
N SER A 110 12.05 -13.77 10.13
CA SER A 110 13.33 -13.65 10.83
C SER A 110 13.13 -13.76 12.34
N SER A 111 14.21 -14.02 13.09
CA SER A 111 14.17 -14.01 14.56
C SER A 111 13.71 -12.66 15.12
N GLU A 112 14.04 -11.56 14.43
CA GLU A 112 13.65 -10.20 14.80
C GLU A 112 12.14 -10.02 14.64
N ASP A 113 11.58 -10.41 13.50
CA ASP A 113 10.13 -10.36 13.23
C ASP A 113 9.35 -11.20 14.24
N ILE A 114 9.84 -12.39 14.57
CA ILE A 114 9.22 -13.28 15.56
C ILE A 114 9.19 -12.62 16.95
N ASN A 115 10.28 -11.98 17.35
CA ASN A 115 10.37 -11.31 18.65
C ASN A 115 9.45 -10.08 18.73
N GLU A 116 9.37 -9.31 17.65
CA GLU A 116 8.45 -8.19 17.57
C GLU A 116 6.99 -8.64 17.64
N LEU A 117 6.62 -9.70 16.90
CA LEU A 117 5.28 -10.28 16.94
C LEU A 117 4.91 -10.76 18.35
N LYS A 118 5.84 -11.43 19.06
CA LYS A 118 5.62 -11.85 20.46
C LYS A 118 5.34 -10.65 21.36
N ARG A 119 6.17 -9.60 21.27
CA ARG A 119 5.99 -8.37 22.06
C ARG A 119 4.60 -7.76 21.85
N ILE A 120 4.15 -7.65 20.60
CA ILE A 120 2.84 -7.10 20.27
C ILE A 120 1.71 -7.96 20.86
N LEU A 121 1.83 -9.29 20.82
CA LEU A 121 0.84 -10.20 21.41
C LEU A 121 0.80 -10.13 22.94
N ASP A 122 1.96 -9.98 23.58
CA ASP A 122 2.06 -9.83 25.03
C ASP A 122 1.43 -8.50 25.49
N GLU A 123 1.73 -7.39 24.80
CA GLU A 123 1.10 -6.09 25.04
C GLU A 123 -0.43 -6.17 24.92
N LYS A 124 -0.94 -6.86 23.88
CA LYS A 124 -2.38 -7.05 23.67
C LYS A 124 -3.03 -7.88 24.79
N THR A 125 -2.32 -8.88 25.28
CA THR A 125 -2.78 -9.73 26.39
C THR A 125 -2.92 -8.92 27.67
N GLU A 126 -1.95 -8.04 27.97
CA GLU A 126 -2.01 -7.14 29.12
C GLU A 126 -3.11 -6.07 28.98
N GLU A 127 -3.36 -5.54 27.78
CA GLU A 127 -4.50 -4.65 27.53
C GLU A 127 -5.85 -5.34 27.82
N ASN A 128 -6.03 -6.59 27.39
CA ASN A 128 -7.28 -7.32 27.60
C ASN A 128 -7.50 -7.63 29.10
N LYS A 129 -6.45 -8.06 29.82
CA LYS A 129 -6.52 -8.28 31.27
C LYS A 129 -6.89 -7.02 32.06
N ARG A 130 -6.52 -5.83 31.57
CA ARG A 130 -6.89 -4.54 32.18
C ARG A 130 -8.34 -4.13 31.88
N LYS A 131 -8.93 -4.59 30.77
CA LYS A 131 -10.33 -4.32 30.41
C LYS A 131 -11.32 -5.27 31.07
N ASP A 132 -10.87 -6.47 31.45
CA ASP A 132 -11.67 -7.49 32.14
C ASP A 132 -11.65 -7.36 33.68
N ARG A 133 -11.00 -6.31 34.21
CA ARG A 133 -10.99 -5.94 35.64
C ARG A 133 -11.86 -4.71 35.87
#